data_AF-A0A2W2F7X1-F1
#
_entry.id   AF-A0A2W2F7X1-F1
#
_cell.length_a   1.000
_cell.length_b   1.000
_cell.length_c   1.000
_cell.angle_alpha   90.00
_cell.angle_beta   90.00
_cell.angle_gamma   90.00
#
_symmetry.space_group_name_H-M   'P 1'
#
loop_
_entity.id
_entity.type
_entity.pdbx_description
1 polymer ?
#
loop_
_entity_poly.entity_id
_entity_poly.type
_entity_poly.pdbx_seq_one_letter_code
_entity_poly.pdbx_strand_id
1 'polypeptide(L)'
;MGSVQNVVLVMPSAGAVVENRCGLPWLVMFPDGLVHETAAAWFRELLAGDSSPATLRSYGYDLLRWFRWLDATGGNWSRATREQVRDFVLSCGSRPGQNGAPTWSGSPHARSITSSRCCLPSTTTRSTTGSARC
;
A
#
# COMPACT_ATOMS: atom_id res chain seq x y z
N MET A 1 18.59 2.43 31.63
CA MET A 1 18.98 2.46 30.20
C MET A 1 18.36 1.24 29.53
N GLY A 2 17.13 1.38 29.02
CA GLY A 2 16.41 0.28 28.37
C GLY A 2 16.98 0.04 26.98
N SER A 3 17.55 -1.15 26.76
CA SER A 3 18.07 -1.56 25.46
C SER A 3 16.90 -1.70 24.49
N VAL A 4 16.87 -0.87 23.44
CA VAL A 4 15.98 -1.07 22.30
C VAL A 4 16.47 -2.32 21.56
N GLN A 5 15.82 -3.46 21.82
CA GLN A 5 16.03 -4.67 21.03
C GLN A 5 15.66 -4.34 19.58
N ASN A 6 16.67 -4.20 18.72
CA ASN A 6 16.46 -4.06 17.29
C ASN A 6 16.08 -5.45 16.76
N VAL A 7 14.79 -5.76 16.81
CA VAL A 7 14.25 -7.03 16.33
C VAL A 7 14.28 -6.99 14.80
N VAL A 8 15.32 -7.56 14.23
CA VAL A 8 15.35 -7.89 12.80
C VAL A 8 14.49 -9.14 12.61
N LEU A 9 13.22 -8.95 12.26
CA LEU A 9 12.31 -10.04 11.93
C LEU A 9 12.74 -10.66 10.60
N VAL A 10 13.41 -11.81 10.68
CA VAL A 10 13.65 -12.69 9.53
C VAL A 10 12.31 -13.27 9.12
N MET A 11 11.82 -12.81 7.98
CA MET A 11 10.51 -13.17 7.44
C MET A 11 10.49 -14.61 6.93
N PRO A 12 9.71 -15.54 7.53
CA PRO A 12 9.46 -16.83 6.90
C PRO A 12 8.83 -16.63 5.51
N SER A 13 8.95 -17.62 4.63
CA SER A 13 8.48 -17.61 3.24
C SER A 13 6.96 -17.43 3.18
N ALA A 14 6.52 -16.20 3.33
CA ALA A 14 5.17 -15.89 3.74
C ALA A 14 4.35 -15.45 2.54
N GLY A 15 3.66 -16.44 1.96
CA GLY A 15 2.65 -16.27 0.93
C GLY A 15 3.13 -15.61 -0.36
N ALA A 16 2.21 -15.44 -1.30
CA ALA A 16 2.46 -14.79 -2.57
C ALA A 16 1.22 -14.04 -3.06
N VAL A 17 1.45 -12.94 -3.77
CA VAL A 17 0.41 -12.33 -4.63
C VAL A 17 0.70 -12.80 -6.04
N VAL A 18 -0.22 -13.57 -6.62
CA VAL A 18 -0.07 -14.12 -7.96
C VAL A 18 -1.09 -13.51 -8.90
N GLU A 19 -0.66 -13.24 -10.13
CA GLU A 19 -1.58 -12.89 -11.20
C GLU A 19 -2.38 -14.13 -11.60
N ASN A 20 -3.67 -13.96 -11.79
CA ASN A 20 -4.56 -15.03 -12.21
C ASN A 20 -5.28 -14.60 -13.49
N ARG A 21 -5.23 -15.49 -14.49
CA ARG A 21 -5.74 -15.21 -15.85
C ARG A 21 -7.23 -15.52 -16.01
N CYS A 22 -7.83 -16.21 -15.03
CA CYS A 22 -9.22 -16.65 -15.08
C CYS A 22 -9.99 -16.15 -13.85
N GLY A 23 -10.94 -15.24 -14.03
CA GLY A 23 -11.76 -14.70 -12.95
C GLY A 23 -11.10 -13.50 -12.26
N LEU A 24 -10.69 -13.66 -10.99
CA LEU A 24 -9.97 -12.61 -10.27
C LEU A 24 -8.60 -12.37 -10.89
N PRO A 25 -8.19 -11.12 -11.17
CA PRO A 25 -6.89 -10.82 -11.77
C PRO A 25 -5.71 -11.07 -10.81
N TRP A 26 -5.96 -11.02 -9.50
CA TRP A 26 -4.94 -11.23 -8.47
C TRP A 26 -5.47 -12.15 -7.38
N LEU A 27 -4.62 -13.04 -6.88
CA LEU A 27 -4.89 -13.91 -5.74
C LEU A 27 -3.80 -13.73 -4.68
N VAL A 28 -4.21 -13.81 -3.42
CA VAL A 28 -3.29 -13.88 -2.28
C VAL A 28 -3.24 -15.33 -1.81
N MET A 29 -2.04 -15.89 -1.72
CA MET A 29 -1.78 -17.27 -1.34
C MET A 29 -1.06 -17.34 0.01
N PHE A 30 -1.36 -18.36 0.79
CA PHE A 30 -0.66 -18.74 2.01
C PHE A 30 0.70 -19.42 1.69
N PRO A 31 1.58 -19.57 2.69
CA PRO A 31 2.87 -20.27 2.52
C PRO A 31 2.74 -21.71 2.02
N ASP A 32 1.63 -22.37 2.33
CA ASP A 32 1.29 -23.74 1.91
C ASP A 32 0.75 -23.83 0.47
N GLY A 33 0.67 -22.69 -0.23
CA GLY A 33 0.17 -22.60 -1.61
C GLY A 33 -1.36 -22.54 -1.72
N LEU A 34 -2.09 -22.50 -0.60
CA LEU A 34 -3.54 -22.36 -0.62
C LEU A 34 -3.97 -20.90 -0.84
N VAL A 35 -5.10 -20.71 -1.52
CA VAL A 35 -5.67 -19.37 -1.73
C VAL A 35 -6.30 -18.86 -0.42
N HIS A 36 -6.07 -17.59 -0.11
CA HIS A 36 -6.75 -16.92 0.99
C HIS A 36 -8.19 -16.56 0.57
N GLU A 37 -9.13 -17.48 0.77
CA GLU A 37 -10.52 -17.35 0.28
C GLU A 37 -11.22 -16.07 0.71
N THR A 38 -11.01 -15.60 1.95
CA THR A 38 -11.59 -14.32 2.41
C THR A 38 -11.05 -13.11 1.64
N ALA A 39 -9.76 -13.10 1.30
CA ALA A 39 -9.17 -12.04 0.48
C ALA A 39 -9.69 -12.13 -0.97
N ALA A 40 -9.84 -13.34 -1.50
CA ALA A 40 -10.44 -13.55 -2.81
C ALA A 40 -11.91 -13.07 -2.85
N ALA A 41 -12.71 -13.36 -1.83
CA ALA A 41 -14.08 -12.87 -1.72
C ALA A 41 -14.14 -11.34 -1.71
N TRP A 42 -13.31 -10.70 -0.90
CA TRP A 42 -13.22 -9.24 -0.85
C TRP A 42 -12.75 -8.63 -2.19
N PHE A 43 -11.81 -9.27 -2.90
CA PHE A 43 -11.41 -8.82 -4.24
C PHE A 43 -12.54 -8.92 -5.27
N ARG A 44 -13.44 -9.91 -5.15
CA ARG A 44 -14.64 -9.98 -6.02
C ARG A 44 -15.56 -8.80 -5.76
N GLU A 45 -15.75 -8.42 -4.50
CA GLU A 45 -16.52 -7.23 -4.13
C GLU A 45 -15.89 -5.94 -4.67
N LEU A 46 -14.57 -5.80 -4.57
CA LEU A 46 -13.86 -4.64 -5.13
C LEU A 46 -14.03 -4.53 -6.64
N LEU A 47 -13.95 -5.65 -7.37
CA LEU A 47 -14.20 -5.66 -8.82
C LEU A 47 -15.66 -5.35 -9.15
N ALA A 48 -16.61 -5.88 -8.39
CA ALA A 48 -18.02 -5.55 -8.55
C ALA A 48 -18.28 -4.05 -8.34
N GLY A 49 -17.48 -3.39 -7.51
CA GLY A 49 -17.45 -1.94 -7.31
C GLY A 49 -16.61 -1.14 -8.31
N ASP A 50 -16.25 -1.72 -9.47
CA ASP A 50 -15.48 -1.07 -10.55
C ASP A 50 -14.05 -0.64 -10.15
N SER A 51 -13.44 -1.32 -9.17
CA SER A 51 -12.03 -1.10 -8.82
C SER A 51 -11.10 -1.68 -9.89
N SER A 52 -10.05 -0.93 -10.23
CA SER A 52 -9.08 -1.37 -11.24
C SER A 52 -8.28 -2.61 -10.77
N PRO A 53 -7.83 -3.48 -11.69
CA PRO A 53 -6.91 -4.58 -11.36
C PRO A 53 -5.61 -4.11 -10.69
N ALA A 54 -5.14 -2.90 -11.00
CA ALA A 54 -3.97 -2.31 -10.35
C ALA A 54 -4.23 -1.99 -8.87
N THR A 55 -5.45 -1.55 -8.53
CA THR A 55 -5.90 -1.35 -7.16
C THR A 55 -5.88 -2.66 -6.39
N LEU A 56 -6.46 -3.74 -6.95
CA LEU A 56 -6.42 -5.07 -6.35
C LEU A 56 -4.99 -5.56 -6.10
N ARG A 57 -4.09 -5.34 -7.06
CA ARG A 57 -2.67 -5.69 -6.92
C ARG A 57 -2.06 -5.03 -5.69
N SER A 58 -2.23 -3.71 -5.55
CA SER A 58 -1.68 -2.96 -4.42
C SER A 58 -2.24 -3.46 -3.09
N TYR A 59 -3.56 -3.66 -3.01
CA TYR A 59 -4.19 -4.23 -1.82
C TYR A 59 -3.71 -5.65 -1.51
N GLY A 60 -3.42 -6.47 -2.53
CA GLY A 60 -2.84 -7.80 -2.34
C GLY A 60 -1.49 -7.76 -1.64
N TYR A 61 -0.62 -6.82 -2.04
CA TYR A 61 0.67 -6.64 -1.38
C TYR A 61 0.53 -6.10 0.04
N ASP A 62 -0.43 -5.21 0.29
CA ASP A 62 -0.71 -4.69 1.64
C ASP A 62 -1.23 -5.80 2.58
N LEU A 63 -2.15 -6.64 2.09
CA LEU A 63 -2.62 -7.83 2.82
C LEU A 63 -1.47 -8.80 3.09
N LEU A 64 -0.63 -9.07 2.08
CA LEU A 64 0.51 -9.95 2.25
C LEU A 64 1.45 -9.42 3.34
N ARG A 65 1.74 -8.11 3.34
CA ARG A 65 2.55 -7.45 4.38
C ARG A 65 1.92 -7.58 5.76
N TRP A 66 0.60 -7.46 5.87
CA TRP A 66 -0.13 -7.63 7.12
C TRP A 66 -0.06 -9.07 7.65
N PHE A 67 -0.34 -10.08 6.82
CA PHE A 67 -0.26 -11.49 7.23
C PHE A 67 1.15 -11.87 7.68
N ARG A 68 2.15 -11.34 6.98
CA ARG A 68 3.56 -11.47 7.29
C ARG A 68 3.92 -10.94 8.67
N TRP A 69 3.37 -9.79 9.03
CA TRP A 69 3.58 -9.18 10.34
C TRP A 69 2.86 -9.95 11.45
N LEU A 70 1.66 -10.46 11.18
CA LEU A 70 0.91 -11.30 12.13
C LEU A 70 1.64 -12.61 12.42
N ASP A 71 2.14 -13.29 11.40
CA ASP A 71 2.91 -14.53 11.56
C ASP A 71 4.16 -14.31 12.44
N ALA A 72 4.88 -13.22 12.17
CA ALA A 72 6.05 -12.82 12.96
C ALA A 72 5.74 -12.44 14.42
N THR A 73 4.50 -12.01 14.72
CA THR A 73 4.06 -11.61 16.06
C THR A 73 3.21 -12.67 16.77
N GLY A 74 2.98 -13.82 16.14
CA GLY A 74 2.14 -14.91 16.67
C GLY A 74 0.64 -14.61 16.68
N GLY A 75 0.19 -13.65 15.86
CA GLY A 75 -1.21 -13.24 15.76
C GLY A 75 -2.02 -14.08 14.78
N ASN A 76 -3.30 -14.32 15.08
CA ASN A 76 -4.26 -14.89 14.14
C ASN A 76 -5.06 -13.77 13.46
N TRP A 77 -5.03 -13.71 12.12
CA TRP A 77 -5.70 -12.65 11.36
C TRP A 77 -7.21 -12.55 11.62
N SER A 78 -7.88 -13.66 11.89
CA SER A 78 -9.33 -13.70 12.17
C SER A 78 -9.69 -13.20 13.58
N ARG A 79 -8.69 -13.07 14.46
CA ARG A 79 -8.81 -12.57 15.83
C ARG A 79 -7.98 -11.32 16.06
N ALA A 80 -7.59 -10.63 14.98
CA ALA A 80 -6.73 -9.47 15.10
C ALA A 80 -7.42 -8.35 15.89
N THR A 81 -6.76 -7.86 16.93
CA THR A 81 -7.27 -6.75 17.74
C THR A 81 -6.87 -5.40 17.17
N ARG A 82 -7.52 -4.33 17.63
CA ARG A 82 -7.22 -2.96 17.17
C ARG A 82 -5.81 -2.53 17.57
N GLU A 83 -5.30 -3.05 18.68
CA GLU A 83 -3.93 -2.83 19.16
C GLU A 83 -2.93 -3.43 18.17
N GLN A 84 -3.17 -4.65 17.68
CA GLN A 84 -2.32 -5.28 16.69
C GLN A 84 -2.31 -4.50 15.37
N VAL A 85 -3.46 -3.98 14.94
CA VAL A 85 -3.53 -3.10 13.76
C VAL A 85 -2.72 -1.82 13.97
N ARG A 86 -2.84 -1.18 15.14
CA ARG A 86 -2.07 0.03 15.48
C ARG A 86 -0.57 -0.26 15.44
N ASP A 87 -0.14 -1.34 16.08
CA ASP A 87 1.27 -1.70 16.19
C ASP A 87 1.86 -2.02 14.81
N PHE A 88 1.08 -2.65 13.92
CA PHE A 88 1.44 -2.82 12.51
C PHE A 88 1.56 -1.50 11.74
N VAL A 89 0.59 -0.59 11.87
CA VAL A 89 0.65 0.72 11.18
C VAL A 89 1.86 1.52 11.64
N LEU A 90 2.17 1.50 12.94
CA LEU A 90 3.38 2.10 13.49
C LEU A 90 4.64 1.47 12.88
N SER A 91 4.68 0.14 12.78
CA SER A 91 5.80 -0.57 12.13
C SER A 91 5.96 -0.21 10.64
N CYS A 92 4.87 0.09 9.93
CA CYS A 92 4.93 0.50 8.52
C CYS A 92 5.55 1.89 8.34
N GLY A 93 5.37 2.80 9.29
CA GLY A 93 5.95 4.15 9.29
C GLY A 93 7.41 4.19 9.73
N SER A 94 7.87 3.19 10.48
CA SER A 94 9.28 3.04 10.89
C SER A 94 10.15 2.55 9.74
N ARG A 95 10.54 3.42 8.80
CA ARG A 95 11.67 3.13 7.89
C ARG A 95 12.96 3.05 8.73
N PRO A 96 13.72 1.95 8.66
CA PRO A 96 15.06 1.91 9.25
C PRO A 96 15.90 3.02 8.59
N GLY A 97 16.29 4.02 9.39
CA GLY A 97 17.09 5.17 8.95
C GLY A 97 16.42 6.55 9.03
N GLN A 98 15.16 6.67 9.45
CA GLN A 98 14.48 7.99 9.59
C GLN A 98 14.64 8.65 10.96
N ASN A 99 15.36 8.02 11.89
CA ASN A 99 15.60 8.59 13.22
C ASN A 99 16.66 9.71 13.22
N GLY A 100 17.05 10.23 12.05
CA GLY A 100 17.72 11.52 11.91
C GLY A 100 16.68 12.61 11.72
N ALA A 101 16.35 13.33 12.80
CA ALA A 101 15.48 14.50 12.76
C ALA A 101 15.95 15.50 11.68
N PRO A 102 15.05 16.29 11.08
CA PRO A 102 15.46 17.41 10.24
C PRO A 102 16.19 18.42 11.11
N THR A 103 17.51 18.56 10.93
CA THR A 103 18.25 19.71 11.43
C THR A 103 17.70 20.94 10.72
N TRP A 104 16.79 21.67 11.37
CA TRP A 104 16.35 22.96 10.89
C TRP A 104 17.46 23.98 11.15
N SER A 105 18.52 23.94 10.34
CA SER A 105 19.47 25.04 10.20
C SER A 105 18.95 25.94 9.09
N GLY A 106 18.49 27.13 9.47
CA GLY A 106 17.78 28.04 8.58
C GLY A 106 18.49 28.33 7.26
N SER A 107 17.72 28.28 6.18
CA SER A 107 17.93 29.09 4.98
C SER A 107 16.58 29.32 4.30
N PRO A 108 16.08 30.56 4.21
CA PRO A 108 14.87 30.87 3.48
C PRO A 108 15.28 31.09 2.03
N HIS A 109 15.22 30.08 1.16
CA HIS A 109 15.04 30.24 -0.30
C HIS A 109 14.78 28.88 -0.95
N ALA A 110 13.50 28.62 -1.26
CA ALA A 110 12.98 27.99 -2.48
C ALA A 110 13.50 26.56 -2.84
N ARG A 111 12.68 25.55 -3.12
CA ARG A 111 11.60 25.53 -4.13
C ARG A 111 10.72 24.27 -3.99
N SER A 112 9.44 24.47 -4.33
CA SER A 112 8.48 23.55 -4.96
C SER A 112 8.29 22.12 -4.42
N ILE A 113 7.19 21.96 -3.67
CA ILE A 113 6.50 20.67 -3.51
C ILE A 113 5.79 20.37 -4.83
N THR A 114 6.37 19.53 -5.70
CA THR A 114 5.58 18.89 -6.77
C THR A 114 4.81 17.74 -6.15
N SER A 115 3.73 18.08 -5.44
CA SER A 115 2.62 17.17 -5.23
C SER A 115 1.73 17.31 -6.44
N SER A 116 1.94 16.46 -7.43
CA SER A 116 1.11 16.41 -8.63
C SER A 116 0.66 14.97 -8.87
N ARG A 117 -0.33 14.56 -8.08
CA ARG A 117 -1.42 13.67 -8.49
C ARG A 117 -2.47 13.62 -7.37
N CYS A 118 -3.34 14.62 -7.35
CA CYS A 118 -4.74 14.47 -6.98
C CYS A 118 -5.56 15.25 -8.00
N CYS A 119 -6.63 14.61 -8.45
CA CYS A 119 -7.44 14.92 -9.62
C CYS A 119 -8.31 16.19 -9.48
N LEU A 120 -8.88 16.59 -10.64
CA LEU A 120 -10.17 17.26 -10.91
C LEU A 120 -10.09 18.75 -11.36
N PRO A 121 -11.10 19.29 -12.07
CA PRO A 121 -11.97 18.73 -13.12
C PRO A 121 -12.04 19.63 -14.39
N SER A 122 -12.75 19.16 -15.42
CA SER A 122 -13.00 19.84 -16.71
C SER A 122 -13.90 21.09 -16.59
N THR A 123 -13.57 22.17 -17.30
CA THR A 123 -14.58 23.11 -17.82
C THR A 123 -14.17 23.65 -19.20
N THR A 124 -15.06 23.38 -20.15
CA THR A 124 -15.13 23.95 -21.49
C THR A 124 -15.20 25.48 -21.47
N THR A 125 -14.35 26.14 -22.26
CA THR A 125 -14.77 27.38 -22.94
C THR A 125 -14.15 27.47 -24.33
N ARG A 126 -15.09 27.66 -25.26
CA ARG A 126 -15.00 27.78 -26.72
C ARG A 126 -14.35 29.09 -27.15
N SER A 127 -14.06 29.16 -28.46
CA SER A 127 -13.95 30.37 -29.31
C SER A 127 -12.57 31.06 -29.25
N THR A 128 -11.91 31.57 -30.30
CA THR A 128 -12.30 32.04 -31.64
C THR A 128 -11.03 32.27 -32.49
N THR A 129 -11.07 31.91 -33.78
CA THR A 129 -10.46 32.58 -34.95
C THR A 129 -8.95 32.85 -35.07
N GLY A 130 -8.42 32.53 -36.27
CA GLY A 130 -7.32 33.23 -36.95
C GLY A 130 -6.21 32.27 -37.39
N SER A 131 -6.24 31.70 -38.60
CA SER A 131 -5.81 32.28 -39.87
C SER A 131 -4.28 32.42 -40.05
N ALA A 132 -3.84 32.05 -41.27
CA ALA A 132 -2.53 32.21 -41.92
C ALA A 132 -1.44 31.20 -41.53
N ARG A 133 -1.14 30.21 -42.39
CA ARG A 133 -0.28 30.23 -43.61
C ARG A 133 1.22 30.33 -43.30
N CYS A 134 1.94 29.27 -43.68
CA CYS A 134 2.85 29.28 -44.83
C CYS A 134 2.54 28.04 -45.67
#